data_AF-L0H755-F1
#
_entry.id   AF-L0H755-F1
#
_cell.length_a   1.000
_cell.length_b   1.000
_cell.length_c   1.000
_cell.angle_alpha   90.00
_cell.angle_beta   90.00
_cell.angle_gamma   90.00
#
_symmetry.space_group_name_H-M   'P 1'
#
loop_
_entity.id
_entity.type
_entity.pdbx_description
1 polymer ?
#
loop_
_entity_poly.entity_id
_entity_poly.type
_entity_poly.pdbx_seq_one_letter_code
_entity_poly.pdbx_strand_id
1 'polypeptide(L)'
;EIELPTSELESKILNIEKIIAIENQRKLKPKLTTLEIQSLPSRLYLEETVIPILIQGMNYLVKERPPNPIEYMAAFLLKNKSAYESM
;
A
#
# COMPACT_ATOMS: atom_id res chain seq x y z
N GLU A 1 32.04 24.56 13.56
CA GLU A 1 31.28 23.46 12.92
C GLU A 1 29.80 23.80 12.92
N ILE A 2 29.01 23.34 11.94
CA ILE A 2 27.54 23.33 12.03
C ILE A 2 27.16 21.90 12.39
N GLU A 3 27.12 21.57 13.69
CA GLU A 3 26.57 20.30 14.14
C GLU A 3 25.06 20.34 13.97
N LEU A 4 24.54 19.52 13.05
CA LEU A 4 23.11 19.27 12.92
C LEU A 4 22.58 18.81 14.29
N PRO A 5 21.47 19.38 14.82
CA PRO A 5 21.02 19.07 16.18
C PRO A 5 20.76 17.57 16.32
N THR A 6 21.46 16.92 17.25
CA THR A 6 21.35 15.48 17.55
C THR A 6 19.91 15.02 17.75
N SER A 7 19.06 15.87 18.34
CA SER A 7 17.61 15.63 18.50
C SER A 7 16.86 15.44 17.18
N GLU A 8 17.25 16.15 16.12
CA GLU A 8 16.59 16.05 14.81
C GLU A 8 16.95 14.72 14.12
N LEU A 9 18.19 14.26 14.27
CA LEU A 9 18.65 12.95 13.77
C LEU A 9 17.95 11.81 14.51
N GLU A 10 17.83 11.88 15.84
CA GLU A 10 17.14 10.88 16.65
C GLU A 10 15.65 10.76 16.27
N SER A 11 14.98 11.89 16.02
CA SER A 11 13.57 11.89 15.59
C SER A 11 13.37 11.24 14.22
N LYS A 12 14.31 11.44 13.29
CA LYS A 12 14.30 10.83 11.95
C LYS A 12 14.54 9.32 12.05
N ILE A 13 15.47 8.88 12.89
CA ILE A 13 15.73 7.46 13.15
C ILE A 13 14.49 6.78 13.72
N LEU A 14 13.85 7.39 14.72
CA LEU A 14 12.62 6.85 15.33
C LEU A 14 11.47 6.69 14.32
N ASN A 15 11.32 7.65 13.39
CA ASN A 15 10.32 7.57 12.34
C ASN A 15 10.63 6.46 11.32
N ILE A 16 11.90 6.27 10.97
CA ILE A 16 12.34 5.20 10.08
C ILE A 16 12.09 3.82 10.74
N GLU A 17 12.44 3.67 12.02
CA GLU A 17 12.19 2.43 12.78
C GLU A 17 10.69 2.08 12.84
N LYS A 18 9.81 3.08 13.02
CA LYS A 18 8.36 2.88 12.97
C LYS A 18 7.87 2.42 11.60
N ILE A 19 8.38 3.01 10.51
CA ILE A 19 8.01 2.63 9.14
C ILE A 19 8.44 1.18 8.87
N ILE A 20 9.67 0.82 9.26
CA ILE A 20 10.20 -0.54 9.12
C ILE A 20 9.38 -1.54 9.94
N ALA A 21 8.99 -1.19 11.17
CA ALA A 21 8.15 -2.05 12.00
C ALA A 21 6.76 -2.28 11.38
N ILE A 22 6.15 -1.23 10.79
CA ILE A 22 4.85 -1.35 10.11
C ILE A 22 4.97 -2.24 8.86
N GLU A 23 6.02 -2.10 8.06
CA GLU A 23 6.25 -2.97 6.89
C GLU A 23 6.52 -4.43 7.29
N ASN A 24 7.31 -4.66 8.34
CA ASN A 24 7.58 -6.00 8.83
C ASN A 24 6.31 -6.66 9.40
N GLN A 25 5.47 -5.90 10.11
CA GLN A 25 4.17 -6.41 10.58
C GLN A 25 3.23 -6.76 9.42
N ARG A 26 3.25 -5.98 8.31
CA ARG A 26 2.48 -6.31 7.11
C ARG A 26 2.97 -7.60 6.45
N LYS A 27 4.29 -7.84 6.42
CA LYS A 27 4.88 -9.08 5.87
C LYS A 27 4.64 -10.32 6.73
N LEU A 28 4.49 -10.14 8.05
CA LEU A 28 4.33 -11.23 9.02
C LEU A 28 2.87 -11.56 9.35
N LYS A 29 1.91 -10.76 8.90
CA LYS A 29 0.50 -11.08 9.10
C LYS A 29 0.17 -12.41 8.41
N PRO A 30 -0.36 -13.40 9.14
CA PRO A 30 -0.83 -14.63 8.53
C PRO A 30 -1.88 -14.28 7.48
N LYS A 31 -1.75 -14.90 6.32
CA LYS A 31 -2.70 -14.69 5.23
C LYS A 31 -4.06 -15.23 5.65
N LEU A 32 -5.06 -14.35 5.70
CA LEU A 32 -6.43 -14.74 6.03
C LEU A 32 -6.94 -15.77 5.02
N THR A 33 -7.69 -16.75 5.50
CA THR A 33 -8.39 -17.69 4.64
C THR A 33 -9.50 -16.98 3.87
N THR A 34 -9.95 -17.56 2.75
CA THR A 34 -11.05 -17.01 1.94
C THR A 34 -12.32 -16.77 2.76
N LEU A 35 -12.63 -17.66 3.71
CA LEU A 35 -13.81 -17.53 4.57
C LEU A 35 -13.67 -16.36 5.54
N GLU A 36 -12.49 -16.18 6.13
CA GLU A 36 -12.22 -15.04 7.02
C GLU A 36 -12.35 -13.72 6.26
N ILE A 37 -11.81 -13.64 5.04
CA ILE A 37 -11.92 -12.45 4.17
C ILE A 37 -13.39 -12.12 3.88
N GLN A 38 -14.21 -13.11 3.51
CA GLN A 38 -15.63 -12.88 3.21
C GLN A 38 -16.45 -12.43 4.42
N SER A 39 -16.00 -12.77 5.63
CA SER A 39 -16.65 -12.36 6.89
C SER A 39 -16.26 -10.94 7.35
N LEU A 40 -15.26 -10.33 6.71
CA LEU A 40 -14.76 -9.02 7.11
C LEU A 40 -15.84 -7.93 6.96
N PRO A 41 -15.87 -6.95 7.89
CA PRO A 41 -16.59 -5.69 7.67
C PRO A 41 -16.16 -5.03 6.35
N SER A 42 -17.09 -4.33 5.68
CA SER A 42 -16.90 -3.83 4.31
C SER A 42 -15.60 -3.04 4.12
N ARG A 43 -15.22 -2.21 5.09
CA ARG A 43 -13.98 -1.45 5.03
C ARG A 43 -12.74 -2.36 4.99
N LEU A 44 -12.69 -3.34 5.89
CA LEU A 44 -11.57 -4.28 5.99
C LEU A 44 -11.50 -5.21 4.78
N TYR A 45 -12.66 -5.66 4.28
CA TYR A 45 -12.71 -6.43 3.03
C TYR A 45 -12.05 -5.68 1.87
N LEU A 46 -12.37 -4.39 1.71
CA LEU A 46 -11.77 -3.58 0.65
C LEU A 46 -10.27 -3.33 0.89
N GLU A 47 -9.87 -3.10 2.14
CA GLU A 47 -8.48 -2.91 2.55
C GLU A 47 -7.61 -4.13 2.22
N GLU A 48 -8.12 -5.35 2.42
CA GLU A 48 -7.39 -6.59 2.17
C GLU A 48 -7.45 -7.05 0.70
N THR A 49 -8.47 -6.66 -0.08
CA THR A 49 -8.68 -7.19 -1.45
C THR A 49 -8.20 -6.26 -2.55
N VAL A 50 -8.66 -5.01 -2.56
CA VAL A 50 -8.56 -4.15 -3.76
C VAL A 50 -7.93 -2.80 -3.51
N ILE A 51 -7.95 -2.28 -2.27
CA ILE A 51 -7.41 -0.95 -1.97
C ILE A 51 -5.91 -0.83 -2.31
N PRO A 52 -5.03 -1.81 -2.01
CA PRO A 52 -3.60 -1.65 -2.30
C PRO A 52 -3.32 -1.36 -3.78
N ILE A 53 -3.91 -2.15 -4.68
CA ILE A 53 -3.77 -1.98 -6.12
C ILE A 53 -4.47 -0.72 -6.63
N LEU A 54 -5.61 -0.34 -6.03
CA LEU A 54 -6.33 0.89 -6.39
C LEU A 54 -5.50 2.13 -6.04
N ILE A 55 -4.91 2.20 -4.85
CA ILE A 55 -4.07 3.33 -4.45
C ILE A 55 -2.86 3.46 -5.39
N GLN A 56 -2.20 2.35 -5.71
CA GLN A 56 -1.10 2.37 -6.66
C GLN A 56 -1.55 2.84 -8.05
N GLY A 57 -2.64 2.29 -8.59
CA GLY A 57 -3.18 2.69 -9.90
C GLY A 57 -3.59 4.16 -9.94
N MET A 58 -4.21 4.67 -8.88
CA MET A 58 -4.57 6.08 -8.76
C MET A 58 -3.34 6.99 -8.75
N ASN A 59 -2.24 6.60 -8.10
CA ASN A 59 -0.99 7.38 -8.13
C ASN A 59 -0.44 7.50 -9.55
N TYR A 60 -0.45 6.42 -10.34
CA TYR A 60 -0.06 6.45 -11.76
C TYR A 60 -1.02 7.29 -12.58
N LEU A 61 -2.33 7.17 -12.35
CA LEU A 61 -3.35 7.92 -13.05
C LEU A 61 -3.19 9.44 -12.85
N VAL A 62 -2.94 9.89 -11.62
CA VAL A 62 -2.73 11.31 -11.29
C VAL A 62 -1.46 11.85 -11.93
N LYS A 63 -0.43 11.01 -12.08
CA LYS A 63 0.86 11.37 -12.69
C LYS A 63 0.76 11.49 -14.21
N GLU A 64 0.20 10.48 -14.87
CA GLU A 64 0.16 10.40 -16.34
C GLU A 64 -1.00 11.22 -16.94
N ARG A 65 -2.10 11.40 -16.20
CA ARG A 65 -3.33 12.10 -16.64
C ARG A 65 -3.78 11.73 -18.06
N PRO A 66 -4.00 10.43 -18.34
CA PRO A 66 -4.37 9.96 -19.67
C PRO A 66 -5.76 10.48 -20.09
N PRO A 67 -6.03 10.57 -21.41
CA PRO A 67 -7.31 11.07 -21.94
C PRO A 67 -8.51 10.21 -21.53
N ASN A 68 -8.32 8.89 -21.38
CA ASN A 68 -9.34 7.94 -20.94
C ASN A 68 -8.97 7.36 -19.56
N PRO A 69 -9.26 8.05 -18.45
CA PRO A 69 -8.77 7.65 -17.13
C PRO A 69 -9.34 6.30 -16.65
N ILE A 70 -10.59 6.00 -16.98
CA ILE A 70 -11.26 4.75 -16.57
C ILE A 70 -10.63 3.55 -17.29
N GLU A 71 -10.44 3.65 -18.60
CA GLU A 71 -9.84 2.59 -19.41
C GLU A 71 -8.39 2.32 -19.00
N TYR A 72 -7.62 3.39 -18.76
CA TYR A 72 -6.27 3.28 -18.23
C TYR A 72 -6.24 2.56 -16.87
N MET A 73 -7.14 2.93 -15.95
CA MET A 73 -7.23 2.31 -14.63
C MET A 73 -7.62 0.83 -14.73
N ALA A 74 -8.61 0.48 -15.56
CA ALA A 74 -9.00 -0.91 -15.78
C ALA A 74 -7.84 -1.74 -16.35
N ALA A 75 -7.14 -1.21 -17.36
CA ALA A 75 -5.97 -1.86 -17.94
C ALA A 75 -4.84 -2.04 -16.91
N PHE A 76 -4.62 -1.04 -16.05
CA PHE A 76 -3.66 -1.11 -14.95
C PHE A 76 -4.00 -2.24 -13.98
N LEU A 77 -5.26 -2.33 -13.55
CA LEU A 77 -5.72 -3.38 -12.63
C LEU A 77 -5.52 -4.78 -13.23
N LEU A 78 -5.93 -5.00 -14.48
CA LEU A 78 -5.79 -6.30 -15.15
C LEU A 78 -4.33 -6.70 -15.36
N LYS A 79 -3.46 -5.75 -15.73
CA LYS A 79 -2.03 -6.01 -15.95
C LYS A 79 -1.31 -6.38 -14.66
N ASN A 80 -1.70 -5.81 -13.52
CA ASN A 80 -1.01 -5.99 -12.25
C ASN A 80 -1.70 -7.00 -11.32
N LYS A 81 -2.86 -7.54 -11.71
CA LYS A 81 -3.69 -8.46 -10.91
C LYS A 81 -2.90 -9.59 -10.22
N SER A 82 -2.04 -10.29 -10.96
CA SER A 82 -1.30 -11.46 -10.44
C SER A 82 -0.34 -11.14 -9.30
N ALA A 83 0.23 -9.92 -9.29
CA ALA A 83 1.13 -9.46 -8.23
C ALA A 83 0.39 -9.18 -6.91
N TYR A 84 -0.94 -9.00 -6.96
CA TYR A 84 -1.76 -8.65 -5.80
C TYR A 84 -2.67 -9.80 -5.33
N GLU A 85 -3.05 -10.74 -6.20
CA GLU A 85 -3.78 -11.96 -5.76
C GLU A 85 -2.88 -12.91 -4.95
N SER A 86 -1.56 -12.81 -5.12
CA SER A 86 -0.57 -13.67 -4.46
C SER A 86 0.10 -13.04 -3.25
N MET A 87 -0.13 -11.74 -2.98
CA MET A 87 0.28 -11.05 -1.74
C MET A 87 -0.63 -11.40 -0.59
#